data_AF-A0AAP0S6K8-F1
#
_entry.id   AF-A0AAP0S6K8-F1
#
_cell.length_a   1.000
_cell.length_b   1.000
_cell.length_c   1.000
_cell.angle_alpha   90.00
_cell.angle_beta   90.00
_cell.angle_gamma   90.00
#
_symmetry.space_group_name_H-M   'P 1'
#
loop_
_entity.id
_entity.type
_entity.pdbx_description
1 polymer ?
#
loop_
_entity_poly.entity_id
_entity_poly.type
_entity_poly.pdbx_seq_one_letter_code
_entity_poly.pdbx_strand_id
1 'polypeptide(L)'
;MERFDCLVVGPGLGRDPFLLDCVSEIMKHARQSNVPIVVDGDGLFLVTNCLDLVSGYALAVLTPNVNEYKRLVQKVLSCEVNDQDAPEQLLSLAKGIGGVTILQERKI
;
A
#
# COMPACT_ATOMS: atom_id res chain seq x y z
N MET A 1 16.58 -10.67 7.15
CA MET A 1 15.13 -10.89 7.36
C MET A 1 14.75 -12.37 7.61
N GLU A 2 15.68 -13.29 7.82
CA GLU A 2 15.47 -14.75 7.72
C GLU A 2 14.52 -15.39 8.76
N ARG A 3 14.02 -14.63 9.74
CA ARG A 3 13.11 -15.14 10.77
C ARG A 3 11.67 -14.62 10.65
N PHE A 4 11.37 -13.83 9.62
CA PHE A 4 10.05 -13.23 9.43
C PHE A 4 9.39 -13.82 8.19
N ASP A 5 8.25 -14.47 8.37
CA ASP A 5 7.44 -14.98 7.25
C ASP A 5 6.70 -13.84 6.52
N CYS A 6 6.46 -12.73 7.20
CA CYS A 6 5.78 -11.55 6.67
C CYS A 6 6.13 -10.32 7.51
N LEU A 7 6.07 -9.14 6.88
CA LEU A 7 6.14 -7.84 7.54
C LEU A 7 4.77 -7.15 7.44
N VAL A 8 4.21 -6.76 8.59
CA VAL A 8 3.01 -5.91 8.64
C VAL A 8 3.45 -4.48 8.96
N VAL A 9 3.11 -3.54 8.08
CA VAL A 9 3.48 -2.12 8.20
C VAL A 9 2.23 -1.29 8.39
N GLY A 10 2.18 -0.50 9.47
CA GLY A 10 1.08 0.45 9.69
C GLY A 10 0.46 0.50 11.08
N PRO A 11 0.16 -0.63 11.74
CA PRO A 11 -0.47 -0.63 13.05
C PRO A 11 0.35 0.17 14.07
N GLY A 12 -0.20 1.30 14.54
CA GLY A 12 0.49 2.19 15.49
C GLY A 12 1.72 2.91 14.93
N LEU A 13 1.90 2.96 13.60
CA LEU A 13 3.08 3.59 12.97
C LEU A 13 3.11 5.10 13.19
N GLY A 14 1.95 5.79 13.13
CA GLY A 14 1.93 7.24 13.15
C GLY A 14 2.57 7.85 11.89
N ARG A 15 2.84 9.16 11.93
CA ARG A 15 3.32 9.93 10.76
C ARG A 15 4.52 10.82 11.08
N ASP A 16 5.27 10.46 12.11
CA ASP A 16 6.53 11.13 12.40
C ASP A 16 7.51 10.91 11.24
N PRO A 17 8.08 11.97 10.62
CA PRO A 17 8.92 11.82 9.43
C PRO A 17 10.12 10.90 9.64
N PHE A 18 10.78 10.98 10.80
CA PHE A 18 11.94 10.14 11.09
C PHE A 18 11.55 8.66 11.15
N LEU A 19 10.44 8.34 11.81
CA LEU A 19 9.93 6.97 11.86
C LEU A 19 9.53 6.46 10.47
N LEU A 20 8.89 7.30 9.64
CA LEU A 20 8.53 6.95 8.26
C LEU A 20 9.76 6.66 7.39
N ASP A 21 10.84 7.43 7.54
CA ASP A 21 12.11 7.18 6.85
C ASP A 21 12.73 5.86 7.29
N CYS A 22 12.78 5.59 8.60
CA CYS A 22 13.26 4.30 9.12
C CYS A 22 12.47 3.12 8.57
N VAL A 23 11.14 3.20 8.57
CA VAL A 23 10.26 2.14 8.06
C VAL A 23 10.42 1.97 6.55
N SER A 24 10.65 3.05 5.79
CA SER A 24 10.95 2.96 4.36
C SER A 24 12.19 2.11 4.09
N GLU A 25 13.26 2.27 4.86
CA GLU A 25 14.47 1.46 4.73
C GLU A 25 14.23 -0.01 5.11
N ILE A 26 13.42 -0.27 6.15
CA ILE A 26 13.03 -1.64 6.53
C ILE A 26 12.22 -2.31 5.41
N MET A 27 11.28 -1.60 4.80
CA MET A 27 10.48 -2.09 3.67
C MET A 27 11.35 -2.40 2.45
N LYS A 28 12.33 -1.55 2.12
CA LYS A 28 13.29 -1.81 1.04
C LYS A 28 14.09 -3.07 1.30
N HIS A 29 14.57 -3.27 2.53
CA HIS A 29 15.30 -4.48 2.90
C HIS A 29 14.42 -5.74 2.89
N ALA A 30 13.15 -5.63 3.32
CA ALA A 30 12.15 -6.70 3.22
C ALA A 30 11.95 -7.14 1.76
N ARG A 31 11.76 -6.17 0.86
CA ARG A 31 11.62 -6.39 -0.58
C ARG A 31 12.84 -7.10 -1.17
N GLN A 32 14.05 -6.62 -0.88
CA GLN A 32 15.30 -7.25 -1.33
C GLN A 32 15.45 -8.70 -0.82
N SER A 33 14.88 -8.99 0.35
CA SER A 33 14.89 -10.31 0.97
C SER A 33 13.72 -11.20 0.55
N ASN A 34 12.88 -10.76 -0.39
CA ASN A 34 11.66 -11.45 -0.80
C ASN A 34 10.68 -11.77 0.35
N VAL A 35 10.62 -10.92 1.38
CA VAL A 35 9.66 -11.07 2.48
C VAL A 35 8.33 -10.41 2.10
N PRO A 36 7.20 -11.13 2.15
CA PRO A 36 5.87 -10.56 1.95
C PRO A 36 5.57 -9.38 2.88
N ILE A 37 4.85 -8.39 2.36
CA ILE A 37 4.54 -7.15 3.07
C ILE A 37 3.03 -6.90 3.03
N VAL A 38 2.40 -6.75 4.19
CA VAL A 38 1.04 -6.23 4.31
C VAL A 38 1.12 -4.79 4.78
N VAL A 39 0.52 -3.87 4.03
CA VAL A 39 0.52 -2.44 4.33
C VAL A 39 -0.88 -2.00 4.71
N ASP A 40 -1.00 -1.49 5.93
CA ASP A 40 -2.26 -1.07 6.55
C ASP A 40 -2.13 0.32 7.20
N GLY A 41 -3.24 0.95 7.57
CA GLY A 41 -3.28 2.20 8.35
C GLY A 41 -2.29 3.28 7.88
N ASP A 42 -1.43 3.78 8.77
CA ASP A 42 -0.45 4.82 8.42
C ASP A 42 0.69 4.31 7.50
N GLY A 43 0.85 2.99 7.33
CA GLY A 43 1.66 2.42 6.27
C GLY A 43 1.10 2.77 4.88
N LEU A 44 -0.24 2.85 4.75
CA LEU A 44 -0.88 3.29 3.52
C LEU A 44 -0.62 4.78 3.26
N PHE A 45 -0.56 5.60 4.31
CA PHE A 45 -0.10 6.99 4.17
C PHE A 45 1.33 7.04 3.63
N LEU A 46 2.24 6.23 4.16
CA LEU A 46 3.63 6.16 3.67
C LEU A 46 3.70 5.77 2.19
N VAL A 47 3.10 4.65 1.80
CA VAL A 47 3.21 4.15 0.41
C VAL A 47 2.47 5.05 -0.59
N THR A 48 1.40 5.73 -0.17
CA THR A 48 0.73 6.72 -1.04
C THR A 48 1.68 7.89 -1.37
N ASN A 49 2.60 8.23 -0.46
CA ASN A 49 3.61 9.26 -0.69
C ASN A 49 4.90 8.72 -1.32
N CYS A 50 5.15 7.41 -1.24
CA CYS A 50 6.32 6.74 -1.83
C CYS A 50 5.91 5.38 -2.44
N LEU A 51 5.33 5.40 -3.63
CA LEU A 51 4.78 4.20 -4.28
C LEU A 51 5.85 3.14 -4.59
N ASP A 52 7.10 3.55 -4.80
CA ASP A 52 8.21 2.64 -5.12
C ASP A 52 8.49 1.60 -4.01
N LEU A 53 8.01 1.83 -2.79
CA LEU A 53 8.09 0.86 -1.70
C LEU A 53 7.33 -0.44 -2.02
N VAL A 54 6.27 -0.36 -2.83
CA VAL A 54 5.40 -1.51 -3.17
C VAL A 54 5.23 -1.72 -4.67
N SER A 55 5.59 -0.73 -5.50
CA SER A 55 5.39 -0.78 -6.95
C SER A 55 6.14 -1.95 -7.58
N GLY A 56 5.41 -2.76 -8.33
CA GLY A 56 5.95 -3.95 -9.00
C GLY A 56 6.32 -5.09 -8.05
N TYR A 57 5.94 -5.02 -6.77
CA TYR A 57 6.26 -6.06 -5.79
C TYR A 57 5.07 -7.00 -5.57
N ALA A 58 5.10 -8.15 -6.22
CA ALA A 58 4.00 -9.13 -6.19
C ALA A 58 3.69 -9.68 -4.79
N LEU A 59 4.63 -9.57 -3.84
CA LEU A 59 4.45 -10.02 -2.45
C LEU A 59 3.93 -8.90 -1.53
N ALA A 60 3.55 -7.75 -2.07
CA ALA A 60 2.88 -6.69 -1.31
C ALA A 60 1.35 -6.78 -1.41
N VAL A 61 0.68 -6.55 -0.27
CA VAL A 61 -0.77 -6.42 -0.15
C VAL A 61 -1.08 -5.08 0.52
N LEU A 62 -1.96 -4.29 -0.10
CA LEU A 62 -2.48 -3.04 0.47
C LEU A 62 -3.89 -3.31 1.03
N THR A 63 -4.19 -2.84 2.24
CA THR A 63 -5.51 -3.05 2.89
C THR A 63 -6.28 -1.73 3.12
N PRO A 64 -6.52 -0.91 2.08
CA PRO A 64 -7.13 0.39 2.29
C PRO A 64 -8.59 0.31 2.71
N ASN A 65 -8.95 1.13 3.70
CA ASN A 65 -10.33 1.54 3.92
C ASN A 65 -10.80 2.53 2.83
N VAL A 66 -12.06 2.95 2.91
CA VAL A 66 -12.68 3.86 1.93
C VAL A 66 -11.91 5.17 1.75
N ASN A 67 -11.33 5.75 2.81
CA ASN A 67 -10.62 7.03 2.73
C ASN A 67 -9.19 6.87 2.20
N GLU A 68 -8.50 5.79 2.57
CA GLU A 68 -7.18 5.46 2.01
C GLU A 68 -7.27 5.10 0.53
N TYR A 69 -8.30 4.34 0.14
CA TYR A 69 -8.57 3.99 -1.24
C TYR A 69 -8.77 5.25 -2.10
N LYS A 70 -9.59 6.20 -1.63
CA LYS A 70 -9.78 7.51 -2.30
C LYS A 70 -8.46 8.21 -2.55
N ARG A 71 -7.57 8.26 -1.55
CA ARG A 71 -6.26 8.90 -1.68
C ARG A 71 -5.36 8.18 -2.70
N LEU A 72 -5.35 6.84 -2.68
CA LEU A 72 -4.61 6.04 -3.65
C LEU A 72 -5.11 6.28 -5.08
N VAL A 73 -6.43 6.28 -5.30
CA VAL A 73 -7.04 6.57 -6.61
C VAL A 73 -6.65 7.96 -7.10
N GLN A 74 -6.81 8.99 -6.27
CA GLN A 74 -6.42 10.36 -6.62
C GLN A 74 -4.92 10.46 -6.94
N LYS A 75 -4.07 9.80 -6.16
CA LYS A 75 -2.61 9.86 -6.33
C LYS A 75 -2.12 9.13 -7.57
N VAL A 76 -2.68 7.97 -7.89
CA VAL A 76 -2.19 7.08 -8.95
C VAL A 76 -2.92 7.31 -10.26
N LEU A 77 -4.25 7.47 -10.22
CA LEU A 77 -5.10 7.58 -11.41
C LEU A 77 -5.48 9.03 -11.75
N SER A 78 -5.17 9.99 -10.86
CA SER A 78 -5.54 11.41 -11.04
C SER A 78 -7.04 11.63 -11.29
N CYS A 79 -7.89 10.84 -10.63
CA CYS A 79 -9.34 10.93 -10.72
C CYS A 79 -10.02 10.72 -9.36
N GLU A 80 -11.34 10.92 -9.33
CA GLU A 80 -12.17 10.63 -8.15
C GLU A 80 -12.64 9.17 -8.14
N VAL A 81 -13.05 8.68 -6.97
CA VAL A 81 -13.63 7.34 -6.85
C VAL A 81 -14.95 7.26 -7.60
N ASN A 82 -15.10 6.21 -8.40
CA ASN A 82 -16.30 5.91 -9.16
C ASN A 82 -16.93 4.61 -8.63
N ASP A 83 -18.12 4.71 -8.05
CA ASP A 83 -18.85 3.55 -7.51
C ASP A 83 -19.55 2.71 -8.59
N GLN A 84 -19.80 3.27 -9.79
CA GLN A 84 -20.46 2.56 -10.90
C GLN A 84 -19.53 1.51 -11.52
N ASP A 85 -18.24 1.85 -11.69
CA ASP A 85 -17.21 1.01 -12.32
C ASP A 85 -16.12 0.62 -11.32
N ALA A 86 -16.53 0.36 -10.07
CA ALA A 86 -15.60 0.16 -8.97
C ALA A 86 -14.59 -1.00 -9.21
N PRO A 87 -14.98 -2.14 -9.82
CA PRO A 87 -14.03 -3.20 -10.17
C PRO A 87 -12.99 -2.76 -11.21
N GLU A 88 -13.38 -2.05 -12.28
CA GLU A 88 -12.43 -1.57 -13.28
C GLU A 88 -11.47 -0.52 -12.70
N GLN A 89 -11.98 0.37 -11.84
CA GLN A 89 -11.13 1.35 -11.18
C GLN A 89 -10.11 0.69 -10.24
N LEU A 90 -10.54 -0.31 -9.46
CA LEU A 90 -9.65 -1.07 -8.58
C LEU A 90 -8.56 -1.80 -9.40
N LEU A 91 -8.94 -2.42 -10.51
CA LEU A 91 -7.99 -3.08 -11.42
C LEU A 91 -7.00 -2.07 -12.03
N SER A 92 -7.49 -0.90 -12.43
CA SER A 92 -6.66 0.17 -12.97
C SER A 92 -5.67 0.70 -11.92
N LEU A 93 -6.13 0.86 -10.68
CA LEU A 93 -5.29 1.23 -9.55
C LEU A 93 -4.18 0.20 -9.30
N ALA A 94 -4.54 -1.09 -9.21
CA ALA A 94 -3.57 -2.16 -9.01
C ALA A 94 -2.50 -2.17 -10.12
N LYS A 95 -2.91 -2.03 -11.39
CA LYS A 95 -1.99 -1.89 -12.54
C LYS A 95 -1.12 -0.65 -12.43
N GLY A 96 -1.68 0.48 -12.01
CA GLY A 96 -0.96 1.73 -11.81
C GLY A 96 0.15 1.65 -10.75
N ILE A 97 0.03 0.74 -9.79
CA ILE A 97 1.05 0.44 -8.76
C ILE A 97 1.88 -0.80 -9.15
N GLY A 98 1.94 -1.15 -10.44
CA GLY A 98 2.77 -2.26 -10.93
C GLY A 98 2.24 -3.66 -10.60
N GLY A 99 0.92 -3.81 -10.45
CA GLY A 99 0.28 -5.11 -10.24
C GLY A 99 0.24 -5.59 -8.79
N VAL A 100 0.28 -4.67 -7.82
CA VAL A 100 0.15 -4.99 -6.39
C VAL A 100 -1.24 -5.55 -6.08
N THR A 101 -1.35 -6.39 -5.05
CA THR A 101 -2.64 -6.87 -4.56
C THR A 101 -3.28 -5.82 -3.65
N ILE A 102 -4.55 -5.48 -3.89
CA ILE A 102 -5.29 -4.50 -3.08
C ILE A 102 -6.55 -5.18 -2.53
N LEU A 103 -6.66 -5.23 -1.20
CA LEU A 103 -7.85 -5.69 -0.49
C LEU A 103 -8.64 -4.47 -0.02
N GLN A 104 -9.71 -4.13 -0.74
CA GLN A 104 -10.56 -3.00 -0.39
C GLN A 104 -11.58 -3.42 0.69
N GLU A 105 -11.46 -2.86 1.89
CA GLU A 105 -12.49 -3.05 2.91
C GLU A 105 -13.69 -2.14 2.61
N ARG A 106 -14.87 -2.74 2.45
CA ARG A 106 -16.14 -2.02 2.34
C ARG A 106 -16.96 -2.29 3.59
N LYS A 107 -17.41 -1.24 4.28
CA LYS A 107 -18.43 -1.38 5.31
C LYS A 107 -19.75 -1.74 4.62
N ILE A 108 -20.31 -2.89 4.98
CA ILE A 108 -21.67 -3.32 4.64
C ILE A 108 -22.65 -2.53 5.52
#